data_AF-A0AAE5CPC4-F1
#
_entry.id   AF-A0AAE5CPC4-F1
#
_cell.length_a   1.000
_cell.length_b   1.000
_cell.length_c   1.000
_cell.angle_alpha   90.00
_cell.angle_beta   90.00
_cell.angle_gamma   90.00
#
_symmetry.space_group_name_H-M   'P 1'
#
loop_
_entity.id
_entity.type
_entity.pdbx_description
1 polymer ?
#
loop_
_entity_poly.entity_id
_entity_poly.type
_entity_poly.pdbx_seq_one_letter_code
_entity_poly.pdbx_strand_id
1 'polypeptide(L)'
;VAAPEGTPHAVLIRSIEPIAGIELMAERRKGTVPYAEGPGRLCQALSITGADNGTGLTEECRAEAYRASSGAAPEGSVRAGYDIFVAYPPEGMDRRPPYLVTKRVGVGNSGEAKHYPWRFVVKGTGPSKMKVDYPE
;
A
#
# COMPACT_ATOMS: atom_id res chain seq x y z
N VAL A 1 -1.72 11.40 1.59
CA VAL A 1 -2.99 12.15 1.41
C VAL A 1 -3.22 12.40 -0.07
N ALA A 2 -4.46 12.64 -0.51
CA ALA A 2 -4.81 12.75 -1.93
C ALA A 2 -5.56 14.03 -2.30
N ALA A 3 -5.68 14.98 -1.37
CA ALA A 3 -6.27 16.31 -1.59
C ALA A 3 -5.52 17.35 -0.75
N PRO A 4 -5.73 18.66 -1.02
CA PRO A 4 -5.16 19.74 -0.22
C PRO A 4 -5.56 19.68 1.26
N GLU A 5 -4.82 20.42 2.08
CA GLU A 5 -5.13 20.57 3.50
C GLU A 5 -6.58 21.04 3.71
N GLY A 6 -7.21 20.52 4.77
CA GLY A 6 -8.63 20.73 5.04
C GLY A 6 -9.59 19.81 4.27
N THR A 7 -9.10 19.03 3.29
CA THR A 7 -9.93 18.06 2.54
C THR A 7 -9.49 16.61 2.85
N PRO A 8 -10.28 15.83 3.63
CA PRO A 8 -9.86 14.53 4.14
C PRO A 8 -9.97 13.40 3.10
N HIS A 9 -9.25 13.51 1.98
CA HIS A 9 -9.19 12.47 0.96
C HIS A 9 -7.90 11.65 1.07
N ALA A 10 -8.05 10.34 0.95
CA ALA A 10 -6.95 9.39 0.97
C ALA A 10 -7.22 8.21 0.04
N VAL A 11 -6.13 7.55 -0.37
CA VAL A 11 -6.17 6.28 -1.10
C VAL A 11 -5.70 5.18 -0.16
N LEU A 12 -6.51 4.13 0.00
CA LEU A 12 -6.11 2.94 0.75
C LEU A 12 -5.43 1.94 -0.18
N ILE A 13 -4.16 1.63 0.06
CA ILE A 13 -3.50 0.50 -0.57
C ILE A 13 -4.00 -0.78 0.10
N ARG A 14 -4.69 -1.62 -0.68
CA ARG A 14 -5.35 -2.83 -0.15
C ARG A 14 -4.52 -4.09 -0.31
N SER A 15 -3.72 -4.16 -1.34
CA SER A 15 -2.91 -5.33 -1.67
C SER A 15 -1.82 -4.93 -2.65
N ILE A 16 -0.72 -5.69 -2.62
CA ILE A 16 0.36 -5.60 -3.61
C ILE A 16 0.73 -7.01 -4.05
N GLU A 17 1.36 -7.11 -5.21
CA GLU A 17 2.09 -8.29 -5.65
C GLU A 17 3.56 -8.13 -5.21
N PRO A 18 4.06 -8.99 -4.29
CA PRO A 18 5.46 -8.94 -3.89
C PRO A 18 6.37 -9.38 -5.05
N ILE A 19 7.29 -8.52 -5.45
CA ILE A 19 8.31 -8.83 -6.47
C ILE A 19 9.71 -9.02 -5.86
N ALA A 20 9.90 -8.63 -4.60
CA ALA A 20 11.16 -8.70 -3.86
C ALA A 20 10.90 -8.74 -2.35
N GLY A 21 11.89 -9.22 -1.58
CA GLY A 21 11.80 -9.30 -0.12
C GLY A 21 10.76 -10.31 0.39
N ILE A 22 10.47 -11.35 -0.40
CA ILE A 22 9.40 -12.32 -0.13
C ILE A 22 9.70 -13.12 1.13
N GLU A 23 10.95 -13.52 1.33
CA GLU A 23 11.42 -14.29 2.50
C GLU A 23 11.18 -13.50 3.79
N LEU A 24 11.50 -12.20 3.77
CA LEU A 24 11.27 -11.29 4.88
C LEU A 24 9.77 -11.09 5.15
N MET A 25 8.96 -10.93 4.10
CA MET A 25 7.50 -10.88 4.25
C MET A 25 6.96 -12.19 4.85
N ALA A 26 7.49 -13.33 4.41
CA ALA A 26 7.11 -14.64 4.93
C ALA A 26 7.45 -14.78 6.41
N GLU A 27 8.64 -14.36 6.83
CA GLU A 27 9.06 -14.34 8.24
C GLU A 27 8.09 -13.53 9.11
N ARG A 28 7.82 -12.28 8.71
CA ARG A 28 6.88 -11.38 9.42
C ARG A 28 5.47 -11.95 9.50
N ARG A 29 5.05 -12.65 8.45
CA ARG A 29 3.74 -13.29 8.33
C ARG A 29 3.72 -14.71 8.87
N LYS A 30 4.80 -15.19 9.50
CA LYS A 30 4.95 -16.56 10.03
C LYS A 30 4.58 -17.63 9.00
N GLY A 31 5.07 -17.47 7.77
CA GLY A 31 4.80 -18.34 6.62
C GLY A 31 3.37 -18.28 6.07
N THR A 32 2.49 -17.42 6.59
CA THR A 32 1.07 -17.41 6.20
C THR A 32 0.83 -16.67 4.89
N VAL A 33 0.58 -17.44 3.84
CA VAL A 33 0.13 -16.94 2.53
C VAL A 33 -1.40 -16.74 2.47
N PRO A 34 -1.91 -15.83 1.61
CA PRO A 34 -1.17 -14.83 0.85
C PRO A 34 -0.56 -13.74 1.75
N TYR A 35 0.66 -13.28 1.43
CA TYR A 35 1.44 -12.40 2.31
C TYR A 35 0.87 -10.99 2.42
N ALA A 36 0.52 -10.38 1.29
CA ALA A 36 0.13 -8.96 1.20
C ALA A 36 -1.28 -8.75 0.61
N GLU A 37 -2.15 -9.77 0.66
CA GLU A 37 -3.57 -9.61 0.27
C GLU A 37 -4.42 -9.12 1.43
N GLY A 38 -4.78 -7.84 1.41
CA GLY A 38 -5.60 -7.18 2.42
C GLY A 38 -4.79 -6.18 3.23
N PRO A 39 -5.39 -5.05 3.64
CA PRO A 39 -4.65 -3.91 4.19
C PRO A 39 -3.86 -4.27 5.45
N GLY A 40 -4.45 -5.01 6.39
CA GLY A 40 -3.74 -5.43 7.60
C GLY A 40 -2.60 -6.44 7.33
N ARG A 41 -2.77 -7.34 6.37
CA ARG A 41 -1.74 -8.31 5.98
C ARG A 41 -0.59 -7.62 5.27
N LEU A 42 -0.89 -6.66 4.39
CA LEU A 42 0.08 -5.80 3.74
C LEU A 42 0.90 -5.03 4.77
N CYS A 43 0.27 -4.38 5.76
CA CYS A 43 1.00 -3.68 6.81
C CYS A 43 1.94 -4.62 7.57
N GLN A 44 1.49 -5.83 7.92
CA GLN A 44 2.34 -6.80 8.61
C GLN A 44 3.50 -7.30 7.74
N ALA A 45 3.26 -7.58 6.46
CA ALA A 45 4.29 -8.01 5.52
C ALA A 45 5.36 -6.93 5.31
N LEU A 46 4.97 -5.66 5.29
CA LEU A 46 5.87 -4.52 5.12
C LEU A 46 6.40 -3.93 6.43
N SER A 47 5.95 -4.44 7.58
CA SER A 47 6.24 -3.88 8.91
C SER A 47 5.78 -2.42 9.09
N ILE A 48 4.66 -2.04 8.48
CA ILE A 48 4.00 -0.74 8.68
C ILE A 48 3.17 -0.79 9.96
N THR A 49 3.36 0.22 10.79
CA THR A 49 2.72 0.36 12.10
C THR A 49 2.08 1.75 12.25
N GLY A 50 1.47 2.01 13.40
CA GLY A 50 0.96 3.35 13.71
C GLY A 50 2.08 4.40 13.83
N ALA A 51 3.33 3.98 14.07
CA ALA A 51 4.47 4.90 14.15
C ALA A 51 4.81 5.56 12.81
N ASP A 52 4.38 4.96 11.70
CA ASP A 52 4.61 5.50 10.36
C ASP A 52 3.60 6.60 9.97
N ASN A 53 2.56 6.82 10.79
CA ASN A 53 1.56 7.83 10.51
C ASN A 53 2.16 9.24 10.50
N GLY A 54 1.85 10.01 9.46
CA GLY A 54 2.43 11.35 9.25
C GLY A 54 3.76 11.33 8.49
N THR A 55 4.33 10.16 8.21
CA THR A 55 5.53 10.04 7.37
C THR A 55 5.17 10.35 5.91
N GLY A 56 5.96 11.21 5.29
CA GLY A 56 5.79 11.56 3.88
C GLY A 56 6.27 10.47 2.92
N LEU A 57 5.58 10.31 1.80
CA LEU A 57 5.83 9.26 0.80
C LEU A 57 6.51 9.77 -0.49
N THR A 58 6.81 11.07 -0.59
CA THR A 58 7.35 11.71 -1.80
C THR A 58 8.86 11.92 -1.73
N GLU A 59 9.48 12.27 -2.85
CA GLU A 59 10.92 12.53 -2.93
C GLU A 59 11.37 13.66 -2.01
N GLU A 60 10.53 14.69 -1.88
CA GLU A 60 10.79 15.84 -1.02
C GLU A 60 10.84 15.41 0.46
N CYS A 61 9.92 14.54 0.87
CA CYS A 61 9.90 13.96 2.20
C CYS A 61 11.13 13.05 2.44
N ARG A 62 11.65 12.39 1.40
CA ARG A 62 12.91 11.60 1.50
C ARG A 62 14.11 12.50 1.77
N ALA A 63 14.21 13.64 1.08
CA ALA A 63 15.33 14.56 1.26
C ALA A 63 15.32 15.18 2.67
N GLU A 64 14.14 15.42 3.23
CA GLU A 64 13.99 15.90 4.62
C GLU A 64 14.32 14.82 5.66
N ALA A 65 13.80 13.61 5.50
CA ALA A 65 14.12 12.48 6.38
C ALA A 65 15.62 12.13 6.36
N TYR A 66 16.25 12.15 5.19
CA TYR A 66 17.69 11.93 5.05
C TYR A 66 18.51 13.02 5.77
N ARG A 67 18.17 14.29 5.59
CA ARG A 67 18.80 15.42 6.30
C ARG A 67 18.62 15.31 7.83
N ALA A 68 17.43 14.95 8.29
CA ALA A 68 17.16 14.74 9.72
C ALA A 68 17.94 13.56 10.31
N SER A 69 18.21 12.52 9.51
CA SER A 69 18.98 11.33 9.92
C SER A 69 20.51 11.49 9.86
N SER A 70 21.02 12.65 9.45
CA SER A 70 22.46 12.93 9.41
C SER A 70 23.08 13.26 10.79
N GLY A 71 22.30 13.14 11.87
CA GLY A 71 22.81 12.89 13.22
C GLY A 71 22.86 11.39 13.50
N ALA A 72 24.05 10.85 13.77
CA ALA A 72 24.31 9.43 13.94
C ALA A 72 23.25 8.74 14.82
N ALA A 73 22.62 7.69 14.28
CA ALA A 73 21.78 6.80 15.07
C ALA A 73 22.65 6.20 16.20
N PRO A 74 22.20 6.21 17.47
CA PRO A 74 22.96 5.65 18.59
C PRO A 74 23.42 4.22 18.30
N GLU A 75 24.61 3.86 18.74
CA GLU A 75 25.15 2.52 18.60
C GLU A 75 24.20 1.51 19.28
N GLY A 76 23.64 0.57 18.49
CA GLY A 76 22.61 -0.37 18.95
C GLY A 76 21.16 0.02 18.62
N SER A 77 20.91 1.16 17.97
CA SER A 77 19.57 1.49 17.47
C SER A 77 19.32 0.86 16.09
N VAL A 78 18.43 -0.13 16.05
CA VAL A 78 17.89 -0.66 14.78
C VAL A 78 16.77 0.28 14.37
N ARG A 79 16.97 1.03 13.28
CA ARG A 79 15.86 1.70 12.59
C ARG A 79 14.98 0.61 12.00
N ALA A 80 13.94 0.20 12.73
CA ALA A 80 12.88 -0.64 12.22
C ALA A 80 12.03 0.22 11.26
N GLY A 81 12.53 0.47 10.06
CA GLY A 81 11.88 1.36 9.11
C GLY A 81 12.38 1.05 7.72
N TYR A 82 11.73 0.11 7.06
CA TYR A 82 11.93 -0.09 5.63
C TYR A 82 11.32 1.14 4.97
N ASP A 83 12.16 1.97 4.36
CA ASP A 83 11.65 3.09 3.58
C ASP A 83 10.75 2.52 2.48
N ILE A 84 9.44 2.78 2.56
CA ILE A 84 8.50 2.35 1.53
C ILE A 84 8.63 3.32 0.38
N PHE A 85 9.12 2.81 -0.74
CA PHE A 85 9.27 3.59 -1.96
C PHE A 85 8.09 3.35 -2.88
N VAL A 86 7.47 4.44 -3.33
CA VAL A 86 6.61 4.41 -4.52
C VAL A 86 7.51 4.63 -5.73
N ALA A 87 7.84 3.55 -6.44
CA ALA A 87 8.54 3.66 -7.71
C ALA A 87 7.56 4.14 -8.80
N TYR A 88 7.98 5.12 -9.59
CA TYR A 88 7.27 5.47 -10.82
C TYR A 88 7.74 4.55 -11.95
N PRO A 89 6.84 4.06 -12.83
CA PRO A 89 7.25 3.27 -13.97
C PRO A 89 8.18 4.11 -14.88
N PRO A 90 9.17 3.47 -15.54
CA PRO A 90 10.05 4.15 -16.48
C PRO A 90 9.26 4.91 -17.55
N GLU A 91 9.86 5.98 -18.07
CA GLU A 91 9.28 6.75 -19.16
C GLU A 91 9.01 5.85 -20.39
N GLY A 92 7.82 5.97 -20.98
CA GLY A 92 7.40 5.14 -22.12
C GLY A 92 6.71 3.82 -21.77
N MET A 93 6.64 3.40 -20.51
CA MET A 93 5.84 2.25 -20.10
C MET A 93 4.37 2.65 -19.93
N ASP A 94 3.42 1.85 -20.46
CA ASP A 94 1.98 2.10 -20.30
C ASP A 94 1.64 2.11 -18.81
N ARG A 95 1.22 3.28 -18.32
CA ARG A 95 1.10 3.58 -16.89
C ARG A 95 -0.19 3.05 -16.27
N ARG A 96 -1.05 2.38 -17.05
CA ARG A 96 -2.39 1.99 -16.61
C ARG A 96 -2.69 0.56 -17.04
N PRO A 97 -2.28 -0.46 -16.27
CA PRO A 97 -2.76 -1.80 -16.52
C PRO A 97 -4.29 -1.80 -16.49
N PRO A 98 -4.97 -2.66 -17.28
CA PRO A 98 -6.42 -2.75 -17.26
C PRO A 98 -6.88 -2.98 -15.82
N TYR A 99 -7.90 -2.24 -15.39
CA TYR A 99 -8.41 -2.33 -14.02
C TYR A 99 -9.92 -2.47 -13.99
N LEU A 100 -10.41 -3.11 -12.92
CA LEU A 100 -11.82 -3.21 -12.59
C LEU A 100 -12.17 -2.16 -11.54
N VAL A 101 -13.34 -1.56 -11.70
CA VAL A 101 -13.90 -0.62 -10.73
C VAL A 101 -15.08 -1.29 -10.03
N THR A 102 -15.04 -1.32 -8.70
CA THR A 102 -15.96 -2.10 -7.88
C THR A 102 -16.34 -1.33 -6.60
N LYS A 103 -17.34 -1.82 -5.87
CA LYS A 103 -17.71 -1.30 -4.55
C LYS A 103 -16.57 -1.53 -3.54
N ARG A 104 -16.39 -0.61 -2.60
CA ARG A 104 -15.42 -0.78 -1.50
C ARG A 104 -15.81 -1.95 -0.58
N VAL A 105 -14.81 -2.56 0.08
CA VAL A 105 -15.03 -3.64 1.07
C VAL A 105 -15.02 -3.06 2.48
N GLY A 106 -15.88 -3.56 3.36
CA GLY A 106 -15.87 -3.18 4.79
C GLY A 106 -16.47 -1.80 5.08
N VAL A 107 -17.31 -1.28 4.18
CA VAL A 107 -17.92 0.06 4.30
C VAL A 107 -19.44 0.01 4.45
N GLY A 108 -19.99 -1.06 5.04
CA GLY A 108 -21.44 -1.27 5.17
C GLY A 108 -22.18 -0.11 5.87
N ASN A 109 -21.50 0.54 6.80
CA ASN A 109 -22.05 1.63 7.62
C ASN A 109 -21.88 3.03 6.99
N SER A 110 -21.53 3.13 5.71
CA SER A 110 -21.21 4.40 5.03
C SER A 110 -22.37 5.03 4.23
N GLY A 111 -23.62 4.69 4.56
CA GLY A 111 -24.80 5.19 3.85
C GLY A 111 -24.76 4.87 2.36
N GLU A 112 -25.11 5.82 1.51
CA GLU A 112 -25.08 5.67 0.04
C GLU A 112 -23.66 5.39 -0.50
N ALA A 113 -22.63 5.84 0.22
CA ALA A 113 -21.25 5.68 -0.23
C ALA A 113 -20.77 4.21 -0.27
N LYS A 114 -21.53 3.28 0.33
CA LYS A 114 -21.29 1.83 0.21
C LYS A 114 -21.51 1.32 -1.22
N HIS A 115 -22.28 2.05 -2.02
CA HIS A 115 -22.59 1.72 -3.40
C HIS A 115 -21.61 2.32 -4.41
N TYR A 116 -20.79 3.30 -4.00
CA TYR A 116 -19.88 3.99 -4.89
C TYR A 116 -18.76 3.08 -5.42
N PRO A 117 -18.40 3.20 -6.70
CA PRO A 117 -17.39 2.38 -7.36
C PRO A 117 -15.98 2.93 -7.07
N TRP A 118 -15.58 2.98 -5.80
CA TRP A 118 -14.30 3.57 -5.36
C TRP A 118 -13.27 2.51 -4.94
N ARG A 119 -13.30 1.35 -5.59
CA ARG A 119 -12.28 0.30 -5.43
C ARG A 119 -11.76 -0.12 -6.80
N PHE A 120 -10.48 0.08 -7.00
CA PHE A 120 -9.76 -0.24 -8.23
C PHE A 120 -8.93 -1.51 -8.02
N VAL A 121 -8.97 -2.44 -8.97
CA VAL A 121 -8.24 -3.72 -8.92
C VAL A 121 -7.62 -3.98 -10.28
N VAL A 122 -6.33 -4.29 -10.36
CA VAL A 122 -5.67 -4.62 -11.63
C VAL A 122 -6.23 -5.93 -12.17
N LYS A 123 -6.70 -5.95 -13.43
CA LYS A 123 -7.33 -7.11 -14.08
C LYS A 123 -6.34 -8.28 -14.12
N GLY A 124 -6.83 -9.49 -13.82
CA GLY A 124 -5.98 -10.68 -13.70
C GLY A 124 -5.24 -10.81 -12.37
N THR A 125 -5.28 -9.79 -11.51
CA THR A 125 -4.73 -9.83 -10.14
C THR A 125 -5.86 -9.65 -9.14
N GLY A 126 -5.84 -10.37 -8.03
CA GLY A 126 -6.88 -10.29 -7.01
C GLY A 126 -6.87 -11.50 -6.10
N PRO A 127 -7.54 -11.44 -4.94
CA PRO A 127 -7.62 -12.59 -4.06
C PRO A 127 -8.19 -13.76 -4.83
N SER A 128 -7.65 -14.96 -4.61
CA SER A 128 -8.09 -16.23 -5.23
C SER A 128 -9.60 -16.50 -5.16
N LYS A 129 -10.32 -15.76 -4.30
CA LYS A 129 -11.78 -15.78 -4.12
C LYS A 129 -12.57 -14.79 -4.98
N MET A 130 -11.92 -13.90 -5.74
CA MET A 130 -12.57 -13.07 -6.76
C MET A 130 -12.50 -13.78 -8.12
N LYS A 131 -13.24 -14.88 -8.27
CA LYS A 131 -13.77 -15.23 -9.59
C LYS A 131 -14.86 -14.20 -9.88
N VAL A 132 -14.46 -13.07 -10.46
CA VAL A 132 -15.42 -12.14 -11.03
C VAL A 132 -15.80 -12.76 -12.36
N ASP A 133 -17.03 -13.26 -12.49
CA ASP A 133 -17.55 -13.64 -13.80
C ASP A 133 -17.52 -12.38 -14.67
N TYR A 134 -16.75 -12.47 -15.75
CA TYR A 134 -16.62 -11.41 -16.73
C TYR A 134 -17.86 -11.47 -17.62
N PRO A 135 -18.74 -10.47 -17.63
CA PRO A 135 -19.61 -10.29 -18.78
C PRO A 135 -18.72 -9.97 -19.99
N GLU A 136 -19.02 -10.59 -21.13
CA GLU A 136 -18.34 -10.35 -22.41
C GLU A 136 -18.36 -8.87 -22.81
#